data_AF-A0A9P5ECN3-F1
#
_entry.id   AF-A0A9P5ECN3-F1
#
_cell.length_a   1.000
_cell.length_b   1.000
_cell.length_c   1.000
_cell.angle_alpha   90.00
_cell.angle_beta   90.00
_cell.angle_gamma   90.00
#
_symmetry.space_group_name_H-M   'P 1'
#
loop_
_entity.id
_entity.type
_entity.pdbx_description
1 polymer ?
#
loop_
_entity_poly.entity_id
_entity_poly.type
_entity_poly.pdbx_seq_one_letter_code
_entity_poly.pdbx_strand_id
1 'polypeptide(L)'
;MPQTPTRRASTGGKAPRKALLQYVIEEMPSHDNTPCFTAWRRAVRLPIPEKYARSPSDSDSDDEDGQTRPKTSYQIYDTTPLSANPDHLKTRAKKVHEETFRARWRIGFDFHDRIDLWGMPLAVDASTEERIKKCRAHACAEIASREHADDTFHISRLINHVDWPRSDWRRVIIIIDRPPELWNENEGGFLVVFWDLSMEHPATTSGEVEGLRSGQDEGQQAPEMEVVRCTYDGVGKVMGEIREAFQDFED
;
A
#
# COMPACT_ATOMS: atom_id res chain seq x y z
N MET A 1 54.64 -31.16 -14.95
CA MET A 1 53.30 -31.27 -15.57
C MET A 1 52.49 -30.06 -15.12
N PRO A 2 52.03 -29.17 -16.02
CA PRO A 2 51.18 -28.06 -15.60
C PRO A 2 49.79 -28.58 -15.25
N GLN A 3 49.27 -28.20 -14.08
CA GLN A 3 47.94 -28.57 -13.63
C GLN A 3 46.91 -27.79 -14.46
N THR A 4 46.06 -28.50 -15.19
CA THR A 4 44.91 -27.92 -15.88
C THR A 4 43.96 -27.34 -14.84
N PRO A 5 43.60 -26.05 -14.89
CA PRO A 5 42.67 -25.48 -13.92
C PRO A 5 41.29 -26.10 -14.12
N THR A 6 40.82 -26.83 -13.12
CA THR A 6 39.47 -27.39 -13.08
C THR A 6 38.46 -26.23 -13.10
N ARG A 7 37.79 -26.04 -14.24
CA ARG A 7 36.69 -25.09 -14.37
C ARG A 7 35.61 -25.47 -13.35
N ARG A 8 35.31 -24.59 -12.38
CA ARG A 8 34.17 -24.75 -11.48
C ARG A 8 32.92 -25.06 -12.32
N ALA A 9 32.23 -26.14 -12.00
CA ALA A 9 30.92 -26.42 -12.56
C ALA A 9 30.02 -25.22 -12.25
N SER A 10 29.43 -24.63 -13.29
CA SER A 10 28.36 -23.65 -13.11
C SER A 10 27.28 -24.33 -12.28
N THR A 11 26.97 -23.77 -11.10
CA THR A 11 25.76 -24.11 -10.34
C THR A 11 24.60 -23.61 -11.18
N GLY A 12 24.18 -24.43 -12.16
CA GLY A 12 23.15 -24.09 -13.12
C GLY A 12 21.87 -23.73 -12.41
N GLY A 13 21.65 -22.42 -12.19
CA GLY A 13 20.40 -21.91 -11.68
C GLY A 13 19.24 -22.36 -12.57
N LYS A 14 18.04 -22.42 -11.99
CA LYS A 14 16.82 -22.69 -12.75
C LYS A 14 16.77 -21.74 -13.96
N ALA A 15 16.46 -22.29 -15.14
CA ALA A 15 16.39 -21.48 -16.35
C ALA A 15 15.34 -20.37 -16.17
N PRO A 16 15.61 -19.12 -16.61
CA PRO A 16 14.64 -18.04 -16.49
C PRO A 16 13.31 -18.44 -17.14
N ARG A 17 12.21 -18.41 -16.37
CA ARG A 17 10.86 -18.64 -16.88
C ARG A 17 10.21 -17.29 -17.20
N LYS A 18 9.56 -17.19 -18.37
CA LYS A 18 8.75 -16.01 -18.68
C LYS A 18 7.45 -16.06 -17.86
N ALA A 19 7.11 -14.96 -17.21
CA ALA A 19 5.82 -14.76 -16.56
C ALA A 19 5.10 -13.56 -17.19
N LEU A 20 3.79 -13.70 -17.36
CA LEU A 20 2.89 -12.61 -17.67
C LEU A 20 2.41 -12.00 -16.35
N LEU A 21 2.53 -10.68 -16.20
CA LEU A 21 1.97 -9.98 -15.05
C LEU A 21 0.50 -9.64 -15.33
N GLN A 22 -0.40 -10.16 -14.51
CA GLN A 22 -1.84 -9.93 -14.61
C GLN A 22 -2.33 -9.08 -13.43
N TYR A 23 -3.18 -8.09 -13.71
CA TYR A 23 -3.92 -7.36 -12.68
C TYR A 23 -5.19 -8.14 -12.33
N VAL A 24 -5.38 -8.38 -11.04
CA VAL A 24 -6.55 -9.02 -10.46
C VAL A 24 -7.36 -7.96 -9.74
N ILE A 25 -8.66 -7.91 -10.03
CA ILE A 25 -9.63 -7.02 -9.40
C ILE A 25 -10.76 -7.88 -8.85
N GLU A 26 -10.97 -7.83 -7.55
CA GLU A 26 -11.94 -8.68 -6.85
C GLU A 26 -12.79 -7.83 -5.91
N GLU A 27 -14.06 -8.18 -5.76
CA GLU A 27 -14.93 -7.55 -4.78
C GLU A 27 -14.63 -8.10 -3.39
N MET A 28 -14.60 -7.22 -2.39
CA MET A 28 -14.33 -7.58 -1.00
C MET A 28 -15.55 -7.30 -0.13
N PRO A 29 -15.85 -8.19 0.84
CA PRO A 29 -16.92 -7.95 1.80
C PRO A 29 -16.55 -6.78 2.72
N SER A 30 -17.58 -6.04 3.10
CA SER A 30 -17.54 -4.91 4.03
C SER A 30 -18.48 -5.14 5.20
N HIS A 31 -18.16 -4.57 6.36
CA HIS A 31 -19.00 -4.64 7.55
C HIS A 31 -20.40 -4.04 7.35
N ASP A 32 -20.56 -3.04 6.47
CA ASP A 32 -21.80 -2.31 6.22
C ASP A 32 -22.30 -2.44 4.77
N ASN A 33 -21.70 -3.34 3.98
CA ASN A 33 -21.90 -3.49 2.53
C ASN A 33 -21.43 -2.29 1.68
N THR A 34 -20.56 -1.43 2.21
CA THR A 34 -19.87 -0.43 1.39
C THR A 34 -19.10 -1.13 0.26
N PRO A 35 -19.28 -0.74 -1.02
CA PRO A 35 -18.57 -1.36 -2.13
C PRO A 35 -17.06 -1.25 -1.96
N CYS A 36 -16.38 -2.39 -2.05
CA CYS A 36 -14.93 -2.48 -1.94
C CYS A 36 -14.36 -3.35 -3.05
N PHE A 37 -13.37 -2.83 -3.76
CA PHE A 37 -12.64 -3.58 -4.76
C PHE A 37 -11.16 -3.63 -4.41
N THR A 38 -10.65 -4.85 -4.25
CA THR A 38 -9.22 -5.06 -4.07
C THR A 38 -8.54 -5.19 -5.42
N ALA A 39 -7.38 -4.55 -5.57
CA ALA A 39 -6.54 -4.64 -6.76
C ALA A 39 -5.14 -5.09 -6.38
N TRP A 40 -4.62 -6.07 -7.12
CA TRP A 40 -3.28 -6.62 -6.91
C TRP A 40 -2.73 -7.23 -8.21
N ARG A 41 -1.46 -7.66 -8.18
CA ARG A 41 -0.80 -8.28 -9.33
C ARG A 41 -0.40 -9.70 -9.03
N ARG A 42 -0.58 -10.58 -10.01
CA ARG A 42 -0.08 -11.95 -9.99
C ARG A 42 0.81 -12.25 -11.17
N ALA A 43 1.77 -13.14 -10.97
CA ALA A 43 2.66 -13.62 -12.03
C ALA A 43 2.14 -14.94 -12.61
N VAL A 44 1.55 -14.90 -13.80
CA VAL A 44 1.11 -16.10 -14.53
C VAL A 44 2.27 -16.64 -15.36
N ARG A 45 2.84 -17.77 -14.96
CA ARG A 45 3.92 -18.42 -15.70
C ARG A 45 3.41 -18.92 -17.04
N LEU A 46 4.13 -18.61 -18.11
CA LEU A 46 3.80 -19.14 -19.43
C LEU A 46 4.29 -20.59 -19.53
N PRO A 47 3.54 -21.49 -20.20
CA PRO A 47 3.97 -22.87 -20.41
C PRO A 47 5.33 -22.88 -21.13
N ILE A 48 6.24 -23.70 -20.62
CA ILE A 48 7.54 -23.92 -21.27
C ILE A 48 7.27 -24.73 -22.55
N PRO A 49 7.73 -24.26 -23.72
CA PRO A 49 7.61 -25.06 -24.94
C PRO A 49 8.21 -26.44 -24.74
N GLU A 50 7.51 -27.49 -25.16
CA GLU A 50 7.83 -28.90 -24.88
C GLU A 50 9.29 -29.27 -25.19
N LYS A 51 9.87 -28.70 -26.25
CA LYS A 51 11.29 -28.86 -26.64
C LYS A 51 12.32 -28.37 -25.59
N TYR A 52 11.88 -27.60 -24.60
CA TYR A 52 12.67 -27.11 -23.47
C TYR A 52 12.16 -27.62 -22.12
N ALA A 53 11.08 -28.41 -22.10
CA ALA A 53 10.56 -29.00 -20.89
C ALA A 53 11.58 -30.03 -20.37
N ARG A 54 11.97 -29.91 -19.10
CA ARG A 54 12.74 -30.96 -18.40
C ARG A 54 11.75 -31.95 -17.80
N SER A 55 12.17 -33.20 -17.59
CA SER A 55 11.38 -34.15 -16.79
C SER A 55 11.04 -33.51 -15.44
N PRO A 56 9.78 -33.63 -14.98
CA PRO A 56 9.39 -33.07 -13.68
C PRO A 56 10.34 -33.62 -12.61
N SER A 57 11.00 -32.72 -11.88
CA SER A 57 11.77 -33.11 -10.70
C SER A 57 10.94 -32.79 -9.48
N ASP A 58 11.05 -33.61 -8.44
CA ASP A 58 10.33 -33.45 -7.17
C ASP A 58 10.62 -32.11 -6.43
N SER A 59 11.50 -31.25 -6.97
CA SER A 59 11.86 -29.91 -6.47
C SER A 59 11.22 -28.73 -7.25
N ASP A 60 10.22 -28.99 -8.09
CA ASP A 60 9.34 -27.97 -8.66
C ASP A 60 8.25 -27.50 -7.67
N SER A 61 8.32 -27.90 -6.38
CA SER A 61 7.25 -27.75 -5.39
C SER A 61 6.94 -26.34 -4.89
N ASP A 62 7.89 -25.40 -4.82
CA ASP A 62 7.65 -24.18 -4.03
C ASP A 62 7.88 -22.90 -4.83
N ASP A 63 6.88 -22.54 -5.64
CA ASP A 63 6.84 -21.29 -6.39
C ASP A 63 5.39 -20.72 -6.42
N GLU A 64 4.69 -20.80 -5.28
CA GLU A 64 3.37 -20.18 -5.08
C GLU A 64 3.45 -18.65 -4.91
N ASP A 65 4.66 -18.11 -4.68
CA ASP A 65 4.92 -16.69 -4.51
C ASP A 65 4.47 -15.88 -5.73
N GLY A 66 3.38 -15.17 -5.56
CA GLY A 66 2.75 -14.33 -6.58
C GLY A 66 1.53 -14.94 -7.27
N GLN A 67 1.00 -16.08 -6.80
CA GLN A 67 -0.34 -16.56 -7.19
C GLN A 67 -1.42 -16.24 -6.16
N THR A 68 -1.04 -16.01 -4.91
CA THR A 68 -1.96 -15.72 -3.80
C THR A 68 -2.20 -14.22 -3.65
N ARG A 69 -3.37 -13.86 -3.12
CA ARG A 69 -3.70 -12.46 -2.81
C ARG A 69 -2.74 -11.95 -1.72
N PRO A 70 -2.12 -10.78 -1.90
CA PRO A 70 -1.20 -10.25 -0.90
C PRO A 70 -1.91 -9.98 0.43
N LYS A 71 -1.27 -10.26 1.58
CA LYS A 71 -1.86 -10.00 2.91
C LYS A 71 -1.97 -8.49 3.19
N THR A 72 -0.93 -7.73 2.85
CA THR A 72 -0.81 -6.29 3.15
C THR A 72 -1.60 -5.46 2.14
N SER A 73 -2.35 -4.48 2.65
CA SER A 73 -3.23 -3.64 1.83
C SER A 73 -3.20 -2.16 2.20
N TYR A 74 -3.17 -1.29 1.19
CA TYR A 74 -3.45 0.14 1.36
C TYR A 74 -4.95 0.41 1.29
N GLN A 75 -5.48 1.08 2.31
CA GLN A 75 -6.88 1.48 2.37
C GLN A 75 -7.08 2.80 1.62
N ILE A 76 -7.83 2.76 0.50
CA ILE A 76 -8.09 3.91 -0.35
C ILE A 76 -9.60 4.14 -0.45
N TYR A 77 -10.04 5.39 -0.37
CA TYR A 77 -11.44 5.78 -0.45
C TYR A 77 -11.67 6.67 -1.66
N ASP A 78 -12.56 6.27 -2.57
CA ASP A 78 -13.09 7.16 -3.58
C ASP A 78 -14.34 7.87 -3.06
N THR A 79 -14.23 9.18 -2.85
CA THR A 79 -15.33 10.01 -2.36
C THR A 79 -16.05 10.81 -3.44
N THR A 80 -15.70 10.57 -4.71
CA THR A 80 -16.37 11.21 -5.83
C THR A 80 -17.81 10.69 -5.97
N PRO A 81 -18.74 11.46 -6.54
CA PRO A 81 -20.11 10.99 -6.75
C PRO A 81 -20.20 9.68 -7.58
N LEU A 82 -19.21 9.43 -8.44
CA LEU A 82 -19.13 8.24 -9.27
C LEU A 82 -18.75 6.98 -8.50
N SER A 83 -18.31 7.08 -7.25
CA SER A 83 -17.89 5.93 -6.44
C SER A 83 -19.06 5.02 -6.02
N ALA A 84 -20.30 5.42 -6.28
CA ALA A 84 -21.46 4.52 -6.22
C ALA A 84 -21.49 3.49 -7.38
N ASN A 85 -20.73 3.71 -8.46
CA ASN A 85 -20.71 2.83 -9.62
C ASN A 85 -19.58 1.77 -9.49
N PRO A 86 -19.91 0.46 -9.44
CA PRO A 86 -18.91 -0.60 -9.35
C PRO A 86 -17.88 -0.62 -10.47
N ASP A 87 -18.27 -0.30 -11.72
CA ASP A 87 -17.35 -0.33 -12.85
C ASP A 87 -16.35 0.82 -12.80
N HIS A 88 -16.78 1.98 -12.28
CA HIS A 88 -15.89 3.09 -11.96
C HIS A 88 -14.87 2.70 -10.90
N LEU A 89 -15.32 2.08 -9.80
CA LEU A 89 -14.42 1.60 -8.74
C LEU A 89 -13.42 0.57 -9.25
N LYS A 90 -13.85 -0.44 -10.02
CA LYS A 90 -12.94 -1.44 -10.62
C LYS A 90 -11.88 -0.79 -11.50
N THR A 91 -12.31 0.12 -12.38
CA THR A 91 -11.41 0.86 -13.28
C THR A 91 -10.42 1.69 -12.49
N ARG A 92 -10.89 2.35 -11.42
CA ARG A 92 -10.06 3.21 -10.59
C ARG A 92 -9.10 2.43 -9.69
N ALA A 93 -9.52 1.32 -9.10
CA ALA A 93 -8.65 0.45 -8.31
C ALA A 93 -7.50 -0.05 -9.19
N LYS A 94 -7.82 -0.55 -10.38
CA LYS A 94 -6.81 -0.94 -11.36
C LYS A 94 -5.85 0.22 -11.69
N LYS A 95 -6.39 1.40 -12.05
CA LYS A 95 -5.58 2.56 -12.40
C LYS A 95 -4.68 3.03 -11.27
N VAL A 96 -5.20 3.18 -10.06
CA VAL A 96 -4.41 3.60 -8.90
C VAL A 96 -3.30 2.61 -8.64
N HIS A 97 -3.60 1.31 -8.66
CA HIS A 97 -2.59 0.28 -8.49
C HIS A 97 -1.52 0.35 -9.61
N GLU A 98 -1.92 0.50 -10.87
CA GLU A 98 -1.01 0.60 -12.03
C GLU A 98 -0.06 1.79 -11.93
N GLU A 99 -0.58 2.98 -11.67
CA GLU A 99 0.19 4.24 -11.68
C GLU A 99 1.15 4.34 -10.49
N THR A 100 0.73 3.84 -9.32
CA THR A 100 1.56 3.92 -8.10
C THR A 100 2.54 2.75 -7.97
N PHE A 101 2.34 1.65 -8.71
CA PHE A 101 3.14 0.43 -8.59
C PHE A 101 4.65 0.67 -8.65
N ARG A 102 5.13 1.49 -9.59
CA ARG A 102 6.58 1.72 -9.76
C ARG A 102 7.21 2.38 -8.55
N ALA A 103 6.52 3.32 -7.91
CA ALA A 103 7.01 4.00 -6.73
C ALA A 103 7.04 3.07 -5.50
N ARG A 104 6.13 2.09 -5.42
CA ARG A 104 6.08 1.07 -4.37
C ARG A 104 7.09 -0.07 -4.54
N TRP A 105 7.65 -0.24 -5.74
CA TRP A 105 8.54 -1.34 -6.14
C TRP A 105 10.04 -1.12 -5.82
N ARG A 106 10.40 -0.24 -4.87
CA ARG A 106 11.81 0.18 -4.70
C ARG A 106 12.80 -0.92 -4.30
N ILE A 107 12.34 -2.10 -3.88
CA ILE A 107 13.16 -3.23 -3.42
C ILE A 107 12.59 -4.53 -4.00
N GLY A 108 13.47 -5.43 -4.44
CA GLY A 108 13.25 -6.61 -5.30
C GLY A 108 11.89 -7.34 -5.19
N PHE A 109 11.36 -7.71 -6.37
CA PHE A 109 10.42 -8.79 -6.73
C PHE A 109 9.22 -9.19 -5.87
N ASP A 110 8.90 -8.46 -4.83
CA ASP A 110 7.94 -8.90 -3.84
C ASP A 110 6.53 -8.33 -4.13
N PHE A 111 5.65 -9.20 -4.62
CA PHE A 111 4.21 -8.97 -4.89
C PHE A 111 3.37 -8.84 -3.60
N HIS A 112 3.86 -8.12 -2.60
CA HIS A 112 3.31 -8.20 -1.24
C HIS A 112 2.26 -7.15 -0.92
N ASP A 113 1.96 -6.24 -1.86
CA ASP A 113 0.92 -5.24 -1.67
C ASP A 113 -0.30 -5.42 -2.56
N ARG A 114 -1.45 -5.11 -1.97
CA ARG A 114 -2.69 -4.83 -2.68
C ARG A 114 -3.19 -3.45 -2.29
N ILE A 115 -4.16 -2.93 -3.02
CA ILE A 115 -4.95 -1.80 -2.56
C ILE A 115 -6.39 -2.26 -2.38
N ASP A 116 -7.07 -1.74 -1.36
CA ASP A 116 -8.50 -1.90 -1.19
C ASP A 116 -9.16 -0.54 -1.43
N LEU A 117 -9.93 -0.44 -2.52
CA LEU A 117 -10.63 0.79 -2.90
C LEU A 117 -12.09 0.74 -2.49
N TRP A 118 -12.44 1.59 -1.53
CA TRP A 118 -13.77 1.77 -0.97
C TRP A 118 -14.55 2.86 -1.71
N GLY A 119 -15.81 2.58 -2.05
CA GLY A 119 -16.72 3.56 -2.64
C GLY A 119 -17.54 4.30 -1.60
N MET A 120 -17.21 5.57 -1.33
CA MET A 120 -17.93 6.41 -0.37
C MET A 120 -18.47 7.68 -1.04
N PRO A 121 -19.55 7.59 -1.84
CA PRO A 121 -20.00 8.70 -2.67
C PRO A 121 -20.40 9.90 -1.80
N LEU A 122 -19.77 11.04 -2.04
CA LEU A 122 -20.08 12.31 -1.40
C LEU A 122 -20.36 13.39 -2.45
N ALA A 123 -21.14 14.40 -2.06
CA ALA A 123 -21.43 15.54 -2.92
C ALA A 123 -20.12 16.22 -3.36
N VAL A 124 -20.08 16.81 -4.55
CA VAL A 124 -18.85 17.41 -5.10
C VAL A 124 -18.33 18.54 -4.19
N ASP A 125 -19.24 19.28 -3.57
CA ASP A 125 -18.99 20.41 -2.68
C ASP A 125 -18.81 19.99 -1.20
N ALA A 126 -18.86 18.69 -0.88
CA ALA A 126 -18.55 18.22 0.46
C ALA A 126 -17.13 18.63 0.86
N SER A 127 -16.99 19.18 2.06
CA SER A 127 -15.72 19.73 2.53
C SER A 127 -14.67 18.64 2.74
N THR A 128 -13.39 19.04 2.72
CA THR A 128 -12.27 18.14 3.01
C THR A 128 -12.46 17.47 4.38
N GLU A 129 -12.88 18.22 5.40
CA GLU A 129 -13.10 17.73 6.75
C GLU A 129 -14.25 16.70 6.80
N GLU A 130 -15.33 16.93 6.06
CA GLU A 130 -16.45 15.97 6.00
C GLU A 130 -16.00 14.64 5.37
N ARG A 131 -15.24 14.71 4.27
CA ARG A 131 -14.68 13.52 3.59
C ARG A 131 -13.79 12.74 4.54
N ILE A 132 -12.83 13.41 5.18
CA ILE A 132 -11.91 12.79 6.14
C ILE A 132 -12.68 12.15 7.29
N LYS A 133 -13.63 12.88 7.89
CA LYS A 133 -14.44 12.38 9.02
C LYS A 133 -15.19 11.12 8.64
N LYS A 134 -15.84 11.08 7.48
CA LYS A 134 -16.61 9.91 7.02
C LYS A 134 -15.71 8.72 6.70
N CYS A 135 -14.64 8.91 5.94
CA CYS A 135 -13.71 7.83 5.59
C CYS A 135 -12.98 7.27 6.82
N ARG A 136 -12.56 8.13 7.76
CA ARG A 136 -11.95 7.69 9.03
C ARG A 136 -12.95 6.90 9.89
N ALA A 137 -14.19 7.37 10.00
CA ALA A 137 -15.23 6.65 10.75
C ALA A 137 -15.47 5.25 10.17
N HIS A 138 -15.57 5.13 8.85
CA HIS A 138 -15.68 3.84 8.17
C HIS A 138 -14.43 2.97 8.39
N ALA A 139 -13.23 3.52 8.25
CA ALA A 139 -11.99 2.78 8.48
C ALA A 139 -11.90 2.22 9.91
N CYS A 140 -12.26 3.01 10.91
CA CYS A 140 -12.31 2.56 12.31
C CYS A 140 -13.33 1.42 12.51
N ALA A 141 -14.52 1.52 11.89
CA ALA A 141 -15.54 0.48 11.97
C ALA A 141 -15.10 -0.82 11.27
N GLU A 142 -14.46 -0.72 10.10
CA GLU A 142 -13.86 -1.87 9.40
C GLU A 142 -12.78 -2.54 10.25
N ILE A 143 -11.85 -1.76 10.82
CA ILE A 143 -10.81 -2.29 11.72
C ILE A 143 -11.46 -3.06 12.88
N ALA A 144 -12.44 -2.45 13.57
CA ALA A 144 -13.12 -3.10 14.69
C ALA A 144 -13.87 -4.37 14.28
N SER A 145 -14.50 -4.38 13.10
CA SER A 145 -15.21 -5.56 12.58
C SER A 145 -14.27 -6.74 12.27
N ARG A 146 -13.00 -6.44 11.98
CA ARG A 146 -12.00 -7.41 11.53
C ARG A 146 -11.01 -7.84 12.60
N GLU A 147 -10.93 -7.15 13.73
CA GLU A 147 -10.17 -7.61 14.91
C GLU A 147 -10.64 -8.99 15.44
N HIS A 148 -11.80 -9.46 14.99
CA HIS A 148 -12.38 -10.76 15.34
C HIS A 148 -12.62 -11.69 14.13
N ALA A 149 -12.16 -11.33 12.93
CA ALA A 149 -12.36 -12.10 11.71
C ALA A 149 -11.10 -12.92 11.34
N ASP A 150 -11.26 -14.00 10.57
CA ASP A 150 -10.17 -14.86 10.09
C ASP A 150 -9.08 -14.07 9.32
N ASP A 151 -7.84 -14.59 9.32
CA ASP A 151 -6.59 -14.00 8.80
C ASP A 151 -6.56 -13.61 7.30
N THR A 152 -7.69 -13.72 6.58
CA THR A 152 -7.78 -13.43 5.14
C THR A 152 -7.75 -11.95 4.79
N PHE A 153 -8.07 -11.07 5.74
CA PHE A 153 -8.10 -9.62 5.53
C PHE A 153 -7.72 -8.85 6.80
N HIS A 154 -6.43 -8.55 6.93
CA HIS A 154 -5.90 -7.72 8.00
C HIS A 154 -5.70 -6.27 7.54
N ILE A 155 -6.17 -5.31 8.35
CA ILE A 155 -5.87 -3.88 8.16
C ILE A 155 -4.71 -3.53 9.11
N SER A 156 -3.50 -3.60 8.57
CA SER A 156 -2.25 -3.41 9.31
C SER A 156 -2.15 -2.05 9.99
N ARG A 157 -1.51 -2.03 11.15
CA ARG A 157 -0.97 -0.80 11.75
C ARG A 157 0.35 -0.45 11.08
N LEU A 158 0.63 0.84 10.97
CA LEU A 158 1.98 1.32 10.71
C LEU A 158 2.83 1.02 11.94
N ILE A 159 4.07 0.60 11.72
CA ILE A 159 5.04 0.38 12.78
C ILE A 159 5.96 1.59 12.83
N ASN A 160 6.40 1.93 14.03
CA ASN A 160 7.37 3.00 14.25
C ASN A 160 8.72 2.59 13.63
N HIS A 161 8.95 2.98 12.38
CA HIS A 161 10.27 2.85 11.76
C HIS A 161 11.13 4.05 12.16
N VAL A 162 12.25 3.81 12.85
CA VAL A 162 13.06 4.85 13.52
C VAL A 162 13.50 5.99 12.58
N ASP A 163 13.61 5.72 11.28
CA ASP A 163 14.09 6.68 10.27
C ASP A 163 12.98 7.32 9.39
N TRP A 164 11.69 7.03 9.64
CA TRP A 164 10.60 7.61 8.86
C TRP A 164 9.99 8.84 9.57
N PRO A 165 9.89 10.03 8.94
CA PRO A 165 9.39 11.26 9.56
C PRO A 165 7.92 11.23 10.04
N ARG A 166 7.22 10.09 9.86
CA ARG A 166 5.83 9.85 10.29
C ARG A 166 5.67 8.57 11.09
N SER A 167 6.78 8.05 11.61
CA SER A 167 6.82 6.82 12.41
C SER A 167 5.95 6.90 13.66
N ASP A 168 5.63 8.09 14.14
CA ASP A 168 4.74 8.27 15.28
C ASP A 168 3.26 8.00 14.94
N TRP A 169 2.86 7.93 13.66
CA TRP A 169 1.47 7.64 13.29
C TRP A 169 1.24 6.15 13.11
N ARG A 170 0.21 5.59 13.74
CA ARG A 170 -0.11 4.16 13.67
C ARG A 170 -1.08 3.79 12.54
N ARG A 171 -1.77 4.76 11.94
CA ARG A 171 -2.81 4.51 10.94
C ARG A 171 -2.74 5.50 9.79
N VAL A 172 -3.10 5.00 8.59
CA VAL A 172 -3.16 5.80 7.38
C VAL A 172 -4.29 5.34 6.44
N ILE A 173 -4.97 6.31 5.83
CA ILE A 173 -5.89 6.11 4.72
C ILE A 173 -5.56 7.10 3.62
N ILE A 174 -5.95 6.75 2.40
CA ILE A 174 -5.79 7.60 1.23
C ILE A 174 -7.19 7.91 0.71
N ILE A 175 -7.50 9.18 0.47
CA ILE A 175 -8.81 9.61 -0.02
C ILE A 175 -8.64 10.28 -1.37
N ILE A 176 -9.41 9.84 -2.36
CA ILE A 176 -9.59 10.54 -3.62
C ILE A 176 -10.75 11.50 -3.41
N ASP A 177 -10.41 12.77 -3.18
CA ASP A 177 -11.36 13.77 -2.68
C ASP A 177 -12.18 14.43 -3.79
N ARG A 178 -11.71 14.35 -5.04
CA ARG A 178 -12.36 14.97 -6.19
C ARG A 178 -12.11 14.20 -7.50
N PRO A 179 -12.96 14.38 -8.52
CA PRO A 179 -12.76 13.80 -9.85
C PRO A 179 -11.45 14.27 -10.50
N PRO A 180 -10.78 13.43 -11.32
CA PRO A 180 -9.51 13.76 -12.00
C PRO A 180 -9.52 15.08 -12.76
N GLU A 181 -10.68 15.47 -13.29
CA GLU A 181 -10.89 16.69 -14.05
C GLU A 181 -10.73 17.96 -13.18
N LEU A 182 -10.83 17.82 -11.86
CA LEU A 182 -10.68 18.90 -10.87
C LEU A 182 -9.33 18.86 -10.16
N TRP A 183 -8.39 18.03 -10.61
CA TRP A 183 -7.09 17.91 -9.96
C TRP A 183 -6.22 19.10 -10.36
N ASN A 184 -5.57 19.69 -9.36
CA ASN A 184 -4.48 20.61 -9.62
C ASN A 184 -3.25 19.80 -10.04
N GLU A 185 -2.59 20.15 -11.14
CA GLU A 185 -1.42 19.41 -11.63
C GLU A 185 -0.31 19.28 -10.58
N ASN A 186 -0.15 20.29 -9.72
CA ASN A 186 0.91 20.35 -8.70
C ASN A 186 0.52 19.69 -7.37
N GLU A 187 -0.78 19.70 -7.02
CA GLU A 187 -1.23 19.18 -5.72
C GLU A 187 -1.88 17.79 -5.84
N GLY A 188 -2.49 17.48 -6.98
CA GLY A 188 -3.24 16.24 -7.20
C GLY A 188 -4.63 16.22 -6.56
N GLY A 189 -5.20 15.01 -6.49
CA GLY A 189 -6.52 14.76 -5.91
C GLY A 189 -6.53 13.70 -4.82
N PHE A 190 -5.35 13.32 -4.32
CA PHE A 190 -5.22 12.42 -3.18
C PHE A 190 -5.02 13.22 -1.89
N LEU A 191 -5.65 12.76 -0.82
CA LEU A 191 -5.40 13.17 0.54
C LEU A 191 -4.90 11.94 1.30
N VAL A 192 -3.67 12.00 1.80
CA VAL A 192 -3.16 11.03 2.74
C VAL A 192 -3.47 11.53 4.14
N VAL A 193 -4.16 10.72 4.92
CA VAL A 193 -4.59 11.07 6.27
C VAL A 193 -3.93 10.12 7.25
N PHE A 194 -3.09 10.64 8.12
CA PHE A 194 -2.47 9.93 9.22
C PHE A 194 -3.22 10.24 10.52
N TRP A 195 -3.45 9.23 11.35
CA TRP A 195 -4.02 9.41 12.68
C TRP A 195 -3.51 8.33 13.64
N ASP A 196 -3.92 8.42 14.91
CA ASP A 196 -3.51 7.51 15.99
C ASP A 196 -2.01 7.67 16.33
N LEU A 197 -1.68 8.80 16.95
CA LEU A 197 -0.32 9.16 17.32
C LEU A 197 0.20 8.29 18.49
N SER A 198 1.28 7.58 18.26
CA SER A 198 2.03 6.78 19.21
C SER A 198 2.87 7.67 20.13
N MET A 199 2.42 7.87 21.37
CA MET A 199 3.17 8.63 22.38
C MET A 199 4.32 7.84 23.02
N GLU A 200 4.58 6.60 22.58
CA GLU A 200 5.57 5.70 23.20
C GLU A 200 7.03 6.08 22.88
N HIS A 201 7.27 6.94 21.89
CA HIS A 201 8.59 7.53 21.63
C HIS A 201 8.44 9.01 21.25
N PRO A 202 8.53 9.97 22.20
CA PRO A 202 8.72 11.36 21.80
C PRO A 202 10.00 11.42 20.97
N ALA A 203 9.89 11.93 19.75
CA ALA A 203 11.01 12.14 18.83
C ALA A 203 12.26 12.57 19.60
N THR A 204 13.31 11.76 19.52
CA THR A 204 14.61 12.15 20.08
C THR A 204 15.08 13.32 19.23
N THR A 205 14.91 14.54 19.74
CA THR A 205 15.55 15.75 19.22
C THR A 205 17.06 15.51 19.19
N SER A 206 17.58 15.05 18.05
CA SER A 206 19.01 14.88 17.82
C SER A 206 19.56 16.13 17.15
N GLY A 207 20.41 16.86 17.86
CA GLY A 207 21.47 17.69 17.26
C GLY A 207 21.19 19.18 17.12
N GLU A 208 21.47 19.90 18.20
CA GLU A 208 22.08 21.26 18.28
C GLU A 208 22.03 22.17 17.03
N VAL A 209 21.13 23.15 17.08
CA VAL A 209 21.44 24.50 16.61
C VAL A 209 21.37 25.42 17.83
N GLU A 210 22.53 25.75 18.40
CA GLU A 210 22.66 26.85 19.33
C GLU A 210 22.21 28.15 18.63
N GLY A 211 21.22 28.81 19.23
CA GLY A 211 20.88 30.19 18.88
C GLY A 211 19.40 30.41 18.61
N LEU A 212 18.60 30.49 19.67
CA LEU A 212 17.76 31.64 20.03
C LEU A 212 16.75 31.19 21.10
N ARG A 213 16.97 31.63 22.34
CA ARG A 213 15.90 31.71 23.33
C ARG A 213 15.02 32.89 22.98
N SER A 214 13.76 32.66 22.63
CA SER A 214 12.67 33.57 23.00
C SER A 214 11.29 32.91 22.87
N GLY A 215 10.65 32.66 24.02
CA GLY A 215 9.20 32.81 24.24
C GLY A 215 8.25 31.72 23.72
N GLN A 216 7.58 31.05 24.66
CA GLN A 216 6.21 30.46 24.62
C GLN A 216 5.96 29.38 23.55
N ASP A 217 5.43 28.19 23.85
CA ASP A 217 4.14 27.96 24.52
C ASP A 217 4.13 26.60 25.26
N GLU A 218 3.82 26.62 26.56
CA GLU A 218 3.28 25.45 27.26
C GLU A 218 1.80 25.35 26.88
N GLY A 219 1.44 24.45 25.94
CA GLY A 219 0.03 24.22 25.58
C GLY A 219 -0.28 23.66 24.20
N GLN A 220 0.71 23.34 23.36
CA GLN A 220 0.43 22.68 22.08
C GLN A 220 0.06 21.20 22.31
N GLN A 221 -1.24 20.96 22.40
CA GLN A 221 -1.82 19.62 22.29
C GLN A 221 -1.34 19.00 20.97
N ALA A 222 -0.79 17.78 21.05
CA ALA A 222 -0.33 17.06 19.86
C ALA A 222 -1.47 16.98 18.82
N PRO A 223 -1.15 17.12 17.51
CA PRO A 223 -2.19 17.11 16.49
C PRO A 223 -2.95 15.77 16.51
N GLU A 224 -4.27 15.83 16.36
CA GLU A 224 -5.10 14.61 16.29
C GLU A 224 -4.87 13.83 14.98
N MET A 225 -4.49 14.54 13.92
CA MET A 225 -4.27 14.00 12.58
C MET A 225 -3.29 14.86 11.76
N GLU A 226 -2.63 14.25 10.79
CA GLU A 226 -1.87 14.93 9.73
C GLU A 226 -2.51 14.63 8.38
N VAL A 227 -2.63 15.66 7.53
CA VAL A 227 -3.24 15.54 6.20
C VAL A 227 -2.28 16.09 5.16
N VAL A 228 -1.97 15.29 4.15
CA VAL A 228 -1.07 15.66 3.05
C VAL A 228 -1.81 15.49 1.72
N ARG A 229 -1.85 16.55 0.90
CA ARG A 229 -2.38 16.46 -0.47
C ARG A 229 -1.28 16.07 -1.44
N CYS A 230 -1.55 15.13 -2.34
CA CYS A 230 -0.53 14.65 -3.28
C CYS A 230 -1.07 14.23 -4.66
N THR A 231 -0.15 14.28 -5.64
CA THR A 231 -0.31 13.75 -7.00
C THR A 231 -0.19 12.22 -7.01
N TYR A 232 -0.39 11.59 -8.18
CA TYR A 232 -0.13 10.15 -8.34
C TYR A 232 1.29 9.74 -7.95
N ASP A 233 2.29 10.51 -8.37
CA ASP A 233 3.68 10.25 -8.01
C ASP A 233 3.91 10.43 -6.50
N GLY A 234 3.31 11.47 -5.92
CA GLY A 234 3.40 11.74 -4.49
C GLY A 234 2.77 10.63 -3.65
N VAL A 235 1.54 10.20 -4.00
CA VAL A 235 0.87 9.11 -3.27
C VAL A 235 1.60 7.79 -3.43
N GLY A 236 2.17 7.51 -4.61
CA GLY A 236 2.98 6.31 -4.84
C GLY A 236 4.24 6.28 -3.97
N LYS A 237 4.91 7.42 -3.77
CA LYS A 237 6.06 7.54 -2.85
C LYS A 237 5.64 7.30 -1.41
N VAL A 238 4.56 7.93 -0.96
CA VAL A 238 4.05 7.75 0.40
C VAL A 238 3.66 6.29 0.66
N MET A 239 3.00 5.63 -0.30
CA MET A 239 2.72 4.20 -0.20
C MET A 239 4.02 3.37 -0.12
N GLY A 240 5.03 3.70 -0.91
CA GLY A 240 6.34 3.05 -0.84
C GLY A 240 7.02 3.21 0.52
N GLU A 241 6.96 4.40 1.12
CA GLU A 241 7.47 4.66 2.48
C GLU A 241 6.68 3.90 3.55
N ILE A 242 5.35 3.87 3.44
CA ILE A 242 4.47 3.09 4.32
C ILE A 242 4.81 1.60 4.24
N ARG A 243 5.15 1.08 3.06
CA ARG A 243 5.55 -0.32 2.88
C ARG A 243 6.74 -0.70 3.77
N GLU A 244 7.75 0.15 3.81
CA GLU A 244 8.95 -0.04 4.65
C GLU A 244 8.62 0.03 6.15
N ALA A 245 7.47 0.61 6.50
CA ALA A 245 6.95 0.71 7.87
C ALA A 245 5.91 -0.38 8.23
N PHE A 246 5.58 -1.32 7.33
CA PHE A 246 4.79 -2.49 7.68
C PHE A 246 5.70 -3.61 8.20
N GLN A 247 5.25 -4.37 9.20
CA GLN A 247 5.94 -5.60 9.61
C GLN A 247 6.01 -6.55 8.42
N ASP A 248 7.20 -7.06 8.13
CA ASP A 248 7.30 -8.40 7.57
C ASP A 248 6.62 -9.31 8.59
N PHE A 249 5.45 -9.84 8.24
CA PHE A 249 4.87 -10.97 8.96
C PHE A 249 5.76 -12.17 8.68
N GLU A 250 6.92 -12.25 9.34
CA GLU A 250 7.60 -13.52 9.56
C GLU A 250 6.80 -14.27 10.62
N ASP A 251 6.08 -15.30 10.18
CA ASP A 251 5.47 -16.34 11.01
C ASP A 251 6.56 -17.18 11.72
#